data_AF-A0A061QRM7-F1
#
_entry.id   AF-A0A061QRM7-F1
#
_cell.length_a   1.000
_cell.length_b   1.000
_cell.length_c   1.000
_cell.angle_alpha   90.00
_cell.angle_beta   90.00
_cell.angle_gamma   90.00
#
_symmetry.space_group_name_H-M   'P 1'
#
loop_
_entity.id
_entity.type
_entity.pdbx_description
1 polymer ?
#
loop_
_entity_poly.entity_id
_entity_poly.type
_entity_poly.pdbx_seq_one_letter_code
_entity_poly.pdbx_strand_id
1 'polypeptide(L)'
;MEEGLRRVDQAISAKDPEKASERIAVVLKDISELEIMQAPGLPYSVSKPYSSLPRLEGRAVVELEVAKADGSSAFLDRKDGGRTQDRAKVRIVVDGYSAPVTAGNFVC
;
A
#
# COMPACT_ATOMS: atom_id res chain seq x y z
N MET A 1 -13.49 -13.83 -2.63
CA MET A 1 -12.37 -14.74 -2.97
C MET A 1 -12.71 -15.70 -4.12
N GLU A 2 -13.71 -16.59 -4.02
CA GLU A 2 -14.05 -17.54 -5.11
C GLU A 2 -14.35 -16.86 -6.46
N GLU A 3 -15.09 -15.76 -6.44
CA GLU A 3 -15.37 -14.98 -7.64
C GLU A 3 -14.11 -14.34 -8.23
N GLY A 4 -13.18 -13.91 -7.38
CA GLY A 4 -11.89 -13.37 -7.80
C GLY A 4 -11.02 -14.43 -8.49
N LEU A 5 -10.97 -15.64 -7.95
CA LEU A 5 -10.26 -16.77 -8.56
C LEU A 5 -10.87 -17.16 -9.91
N ARG A 6 -12.20 -17.25 -10.00
CA ARG A 6 -12.89 -17.47 -11.30
C ARG A 6 -12.53 -16.40 -12.34
N ARG A 7 -12.42 -15.15 -11.92
CA ARG A 7 -12.00 -14.05 -12.79
C ARG A 7 -10.55 -14.22 -13.26
N VAL A 8 -9.64 -14.71 -12.41
CA VAL A 8 -8.26 -15.04 -12.80
C VAL A 8 -8.25 -16.16 -13.85
N ASP A 9 -8.97 -17.26 -13.61
CA ASP A 9 -9.05 -18.40 -14.54
C ASP A 9 -9.58 -18.00 -15.92
N GLN A 10 -10.57 -17.11 -15.97
CA GLN A 10 -11.09 -16.56 -17.22
C GLN A 10 -10.03 -15.76 -17.99
N ALA A 11 -9.22 -14.95 -17.31
CA ALA A 11 -8.16 -14.16 -17.96
C ALA A 11 -7.02 -15.05 -18.47
N ILE A 12 -6.65 -16.08 -17.71
CA ILE A 12 -5.68 -17.09 -18.13
C ILE A 12 -6.19 -17.86 -19.35
N SER A 13 -7.45 -18.30 -19.32
CA SER A 13 -8.08 -19.01 -20.44
C SER A 13 -8.15 -18.15 -21.70
N ALA A 14 -8.36 -16.85 -21.54
CA ALA A 14 -8.34 -15.88 -22.63
C ALA A 14 -6.93 -15.50 -23.11
N LYS A 15 -5.86 -15.98 -22.44
CA LYS A 15 -4.46 -15.65 -22.70
C LYS A 15 -4.18 -14.14 -22.68
N ASP A 16 -4.84 -13.42 -21.77
CA ASP A 16 -4.65 -11.99 -21.56
C ASP A 16 -3.74 -11.75 -20.33
N PRO A 17 -2.42 -11.58 -20.52
CA PRO A 17 -1.47 -11.49 -19.41
C PRO A 17 -1.64 -10.23 -18.57
N GLU A 18 -2.11 -9.13 -19.16
CA GLU A 18 -2.35 -7.87 -18.46
C GLU A 18 -3.52 -8.03 -17.49
N LYS A 19 -4.67 -8.53 -17.97
CA LYS A 19 -5.81 -8.80 -17.10
C LYS A 19 -5.52 -9.88 -16.07
N ALA A 20 -4.74 -10.90 -16.42
CA ALA A 20 -4.36 -11.93 -15.46
C ALA A 20 -3.55 -11.31 -14.30
N SER A 21 -2.56 -10.48 -14.61
CA SER A 21 -1.74 -9.77 -13.62
C SER A 21 -2.58 -8.89 -12.70
N GLU A 22 -3.47 -8.07 -13.28
CA GLU A 22 -4.36 -7.19 -12.50
C GLU A 22 -5.28 -7.99 -11.56
N ARG A 23 -5.87 -9.09 -12.05
CA ARG A 23 -6.79 -9.91 -11.26
C ARG A 23 -6.08 -10.69 -10.16
N ILE A 24 -4.87 -11.19 -10.43
CA ILE A 24 -4.02 -11.82 -9.42
C ILE A 24 -3.70 -10.81 -8.31
N ALA A 25 -3.34 -9.58 -8.66
CA ALA A 25 -3.06 -8.54 -7.67
C ALA A 25 -4.26 -8.26 -6.75
N VAL A 26 -5.49 -8.27 -7.30
CA VAL A 26 -6.72 -8.13 -6.50
C VAL A 26 -6.89 -9.30 -5.53
N VAL A 27 -6.76 -10.54 -6.00
CA VAL A 27 -6.92 -11.72 -5.13
C VAL A 27 -5.83 -11.77 -4.04
N LEU A 28 -4.59 -11.42 -4.37
CA LEU A 28 -3.50 -11.34 -3.40
C LEU A 28 -3.75 -10.25 -2.34
N LYS A 29 -4.40 -9.14 -2.72
CA LYS A 29 -4.81 -8.11 -1.76
C LYS A 29 -5.83 -8.65 -0.77
N ASP A 30 -6.85 -9.37 -1.25
CA ASP A 30 -7.86 -10.02 -0.40
C ASP A 30 -7.19 -11.01 0.58
N ILE A 31 -6.22 -11.81 0.10
CA ILE A 31 -5.45 -12.74 0.95
C ILE A 31 -4.70 -11.97 2.03
N SER A 32 -4.00 -10.89 1.67
CA SER A 32 -3.24 -10.11 2.64
C SER A 32 -4.15 -9.49 3.72
N GLU A 33 -5.35 -9.04 3.36
CA GLU A 33 -6.33 -8.53 4.31
C GLU A 33 -6.81 -9.63 5.27
N LEU A 34 -7.06 -10.84 4.76
CA LEU A 34 -7.43 -12.00 5.57
C LEU A 34 -6.32 -12.47 6.51
N GLU A 35 -5.06 -12.43 6.06
CA GLU A 35 -3.89 -12.74 6.90
C GLU A 35 -3.77 -11.77 8.07
N ILE A 36 -4.02 -10.48 7.82
CA ILE A 36 -4.02 -9.45 8.86
C ILE A 36 -5.16 -9.68 9.86
N MET A 37 -6.38 -9.99 9.38
CA MET A 37 -7.54 -10.24 10.26
C MET A 37 -7.35 -11.46 11.17
N GLN A 38 -6.60 -12.46 10.70
CA GLN A 38 -6.29 -13.68 11.45
C GLN A 38 -5.03 -13.57 12.31
N ALA A 39 -4.26 -12.49 12.16
CA ALA A 39 -3.03 -12.31 12.91
C ALA A 39 -3.36 -12.16 14.41
N PRO A 40 -2.71 -12.94 15.30
CA PRO A 40 -2.96 -12.88 16.74
C PRO A 40 -2.44 -11.61 17.42
N GLY A 41 -1.95 -10.63 16.64
CA GLY A 41 -1.28 -9.42 17.11
C GLY A 41 0.16 -9.31 16.56
N LEU A 42 0.94 -8.38 17.10
CA LEU A 42 2.34 -8.19 16.71
C LEU A 42 3.17 -9.43 17.11
N PRO A 43 4.09 -9.90 16.24
CA PRO A 43 4.92 -11.07 16.53
C PRO A 43 5.99 -10.80 17.61
N TYR A 44 6.11 -9.57 18.10
CA TYR A 44 7.11 -9.17 19.10
C TYR A 44 6.59 -8.03 19.99
N SER A 45 7.16 -7.94 21.19
CA SER A 45 6.93 -6.83 22.12
C SER A 45 7.99 -5.75 21.93
N VAL A 46 7.59 -4.48 21.91
CA VAL A 46 8.52 -3.35 21.98
C VAL A 46 9.27 -3.39 23.32
N SER A 47 10.59 -3.21 23.29
CA SER A 47 11.40 -3.25 24.52
C SER A 47 11.05 -2.09 25.45
N LYS A 48 11.17 -2.32 26.77
CA LYS A 48 10.84 -1.34 27.82
C LYS A 48 11.41 0.07 27.60
N PRO A 49 12.65 0.26 27.11
CA PRO A 49 13.19 1.60 26.90
C PRO A 49 12.38 2.47 25.93
N TYR A 50 11.63 1.86 25.01
CA TYR A 50 10.86 2.55 23.97
C TYR A 50 9.34 2.46 24.17
N SER A 51 8.88 1.87 25.28
CA SER A 51 7.45 1.64 25.50
C SER A 51 6.63 2.94 25.64
N SER A 52 7.29 4.04 25.99
CA SER A 52 6.68 5.37 26.12
C SER A 52 6.65 6.15 24.80
N LEU A 53 7.28 5.67 23.73
CA LEU A 53 7.32 6.36 22.44
C LEU A 53 6.03 6.09 21.63
N PRO A 54 5.67 7.01 20.70
CA PRO A 54 4.63 6.74 19.72
C PRO A 54 4.92 5.46 18.93
N ARG A 55 3.86 4.68 18.68
CA ARG A 55 3.98 3.41 17.97
C ARG A 55 2.80 3.15 17.06
N LEU A 56 3.08 2.57 15.90
CA LEU A 56 2.07 2.07 14.98
C LEU A 56 1.97 0.55 15.12
N GLU A 57 0.87 0.04 15.67
CA GLU A 57 0.61 -1.40 15.82
C GLU A 57 -0.20 -1.95 14.64
N GLY A 58 0.25 -1.63 13.43
CA GLY A 58 -0.47 -1.99 12.20
C GLY A 58 0.15 -1.38 10.96
N ARG A 59 -0.64 -1.22 9.90
CA ARG A 59 -0.24 -0.48 8.69
C ARG A 59 -1.04 0.81 8.56
N ALA A 60 -0.36 1.87 8.17
CA ALA A 60 -0.98 3.14 7.79
C ALA A 60 -0.66 3.43 6.32
N VAL A 61 -1.58 4.10 5.63
CA VAL A 61 -1.32 4.65 4.29
C VAL A 61 -1.29 6.17 4.42
N VAL A 62 -0.17 6.77 4.03
CA VAL A 62 -0.05 8.23 3.95
C VAL A 62 0.02 8.66 2.49
N GLU A 63 -0.60 9.81 2.21
CA GLU A 63 -0.50 10.46 0.92
C GLU A 63 0.35 11.73 1.07
N LEU A 64 1.50 11.75 0.41
CA LEU A 64 2.38 12.91 0.34
C LEU A 64 2.11 13.66 -0.97
N GLU A 65 1.77 14.93 -0.86
CA GLU A 65 1.71 15.83 -2.00
C GLU A 65 3.07 16.50 -2.19
N VAL A 66 3.72 16.25 -3.33
CA VAL A 66 5.03 16.80 -3.68
C VAL A 66 4.91 17.80 -4.83
N ALA A 67 5.68 18.88 -4.76
CA ALA A 67 5.84 19.85 -5.84
C ALA A 67 7.32 20.00 -6.19
N LYS A 68 7.65 20.34 -7.44
CA LYS A 68 9.02 20.70 -7.79
C LYS A 68 9.36 22.08 -7.21
N ALA A 69 10.57 22.21 -6.67
CA ALA A 69 11.04 23.46 -6.07
C ALA A 69 11.11 24.62 -7.06
N ASP A 70 11.35 24.33 -8.35
CA ASP A 70 11.38 25.31 -9.44
C ASP A 70 9.96 25.72 -9.92
N GLY A 71 8.90 25.17 -9.32
CA GLY A 71 7.50 25.46 -9.67
C GLY A 71 7.06 24.90 -11.04
N SER A 72 7.89 24.10 -11.70
CA SER A 72 7.55 23.58 -13.03
C SER A 72 6.54 22.43 -12.98
N SER A 73 5.60 22.44 -13.92
CA SER A 73 4.67 21.33 -14.17
C SER A 73 5.38 20.18 -14.86
N ALA A 74 5.89 19.23 -14.08
CA ALA A 74 6.73 18.13 -14.58
C ALA A 74 6.18 16.73 -14.27
N PHE A 75 5.14 16.63 -13.44
CA PHE A 75 4.57 15.33 -13.12
C PHE A 75 3.50 14.98 -14.16
N LEU A 76 3.46 13.72 -14.60
CA LEU A 76 2.49 13.24 -15.58
C LEU A 76 1.39 12.44 -14.90
N ASP A 77 0.14 12.83 -15.07
CA ASP A 77 -0.99 11.97 -14.70
C ASP A 77 -1.40 11.10 -15.88
N ARG A 78 -1.05 9.81 -15.82
CA ARG A 78 -1.45 8.82 -16.83
C ARG A 78 -2.97 8.56 -16.83
N LYS A 79 -3.69 8.92 -15.77
CA LYS A 79 -5.15 8.77 -15.69
C LYS A 79 -5.91 9.93 -16.32
N ASP A 80 -5.30 11.12 -16.42
CA ASP A 80 -5.89 12.31 -17.05
C ASP A 80 -5.32 12.59 -18.46
N GLY A 81 -5.06 11.53 -19.23
CA GLY A 81 -4.61 11.66 -20.62
C GLY A 81 -3.18 12.18 -20.80
N GLY A 82 -2.34 12.12 -19.76
CA GLY A 82 -0.93 12.50 -19.83
C GLY A 82 -0.66 14.00 -19.69
N ARG A 83 -1.59 14.78 -19.13
CA ARG A 83 -1.34 16.19 -18.81
C ARG A 83 -0.26 16.32 -17.75
N THR A 84 0.51 17.40 -17.85
CA THR A 84 1.49 17.77 -16.83
C THR A 84 0.82 18.53 -15.69
N GLN A 85 1.21 18.21 -14.46
CA GLN A 85 0.74 18.82 -13.23
C GLN A 85 1.94 19.32 -12.40
N ASP A 86 1.72 20.37 -11.62
CA ASP A 86 2.71 21.00 -10.73
C ASP A 86 2.93 20.20 -9.44
N ARG A 87 1.96 19.35 -9.08
CA ARG A 87 1.96 18.50 -7.89
C ARG A 87 1.76 17.04 -8.21
N ALA A 88 2.32 16.14 -7.40
CA ALA A 88 2.08 14.70 -7.48
C ALA A 88 1.75 14.12 -6.11
N LYS A 89 0.89 13.09 -6.11
CA LYS A 89 0.53 12.33 -4.92
C LYS A 89 1.34 11.05 -4.86
N VAL A 90 2.11 10.90 -3.79
CA VAL A 90 2.87 9.69 -3.48
C VAL A 90 2.15 8.97 -2.34
N ARG A 91 1.66 7.76 -2.60
CA ARG A 91 1.10 6.91 -1.55
C ARG A 91 2.18 6.02 -0.96
N ILE A 92 2.34 6.08 0.35
CA ILE A 92 3.34 5.32 1.10
C ILE A 92 2.61 4.42 2.09
N VAL A 93 2.94 3.14 2.10
CA VAL A 93 2.49 2.19 3.12
C VAL A 93 3.54 2.16 4.22
N VAL A 94 3.14 2.56 5.43
CA VAL A 94 4.00 2.57 6.62
C VAL A 94 3.74 1.29 7.41
N ASP A 95 4.78 0.47 7.57
CA ASP A 95 4.66 -0.88 8.15
C ASP A 95 5.06 -0.92 9.63
N GLY A 96 4.07 -0.68 10.51
CA GLY A 96 4.23 -0.79 11.96
C GLY A 96 4.32 -2.24 12.45
N TYR A 97 3.92 -3.23 11.65
CA TYR A 97 4.09 -4.65 11.98
C TYR A 97 5.53 -5.11 12.04
N SER A 98 6.43 -4.44 11.30
CA SER A 98 7.87 -4.73 11.31
C SER A 98 8.69 -3.65 12.04
N ALA A 99 8.16 -2.42 12.13
CA ALA A 99 8.92 -1.28 12.66
C ALA A 99 8.03 -0.29 13.45
N PRO A 100 7.43 -0.69 14.59
CA PRO A 100 6.36 0.06 15.24
C PRO A 100 6.79 1.42 15.75
N VAL A 101 8.03 1.55 16.25
CA VAL A 101 8.55 2.81 16.82
C VAL A 101 8.88 3.81 15.72
N THR A 102 9.59 3.40 14.66
CA THR A 102 9.91 4.32 13.55
C THR A 102 8.68 4.66 12.72
N ALA A 103 7.79 3.68 12.48
CA ALA A 103 6.50 3.90 11.86
C ALA A 103 5.62 4.83 12.70
N GLY A 104 5.54 4.59 14.01
CA GLY A 104 4.80 5.43 14.95
C GLY A 104 5.31 6.86 14.96
N ASN A 105 6.63 7.07 15.10
CA ASN A 105 7.22 8.41 15.04
C ASN A 105 6.96 9.14 13.72
N PHE A 106 6.71 8.43 12.62
CA PHE A 106 6.42 9.04 11.33
C PHE A 106 4.94 9.45 11.17
N VAL A 107 4.01 8.80 11.88
CA VAL A 107 2.55 8.99 11.66
C VAL A 107 1.75 9.39 12.91
N CYS A 108 2.35 9.46 14.10
CA CYS A 108 1.67 9.70 15.39
C CYS A 108 2.30 10.82 16.20
#